data_AF-A0A511B2R6-F1
#
_entry.id   AF-A0A511B2R6-F1
#
_cell.length_a   1.000
_cell.length_b   1.000
_cell.length_c   1.000
_cell.angle_alpha   90.00
_cell.angle_beta   90.00
_cell.angle_gamma   90.00
#
_symmetry.space_group_name_H-M   'P 1'
#
loop_
_entity.id
_entity.type
_entity.pdbx_description
1 polymer ?
#
loop_
_entity_poly.entity_id
_entity_poly.type
_entity_poly.pdbx_seq_one_letter_code
_entity_poly.pdbx_strand_id
1 'polypeptide(L)' 'MSYAAIDAARVSRASKSALQTLSTVKETSEAHQRKTIMIERIQALAAAAAETEGCGVITLTSEEFWLISKNW' A
#
# COMPACT_ATOMS: atom_id res chain seq x y z
N MET A 1 -6.52 12.49 -13.01
CA MET A 1 -6.07 11.42 -12.08
C MET A 1 -7.26 10.52 -11.82
N SER A 2 -7.14 9.22 -12.09
CA SER A 2 -8.21 8.25 -11.81
C SER A 2 -8.04 7.70 -10.40
N TYR A 3 -9.15 7.50 -9.70
CA TYR A 3 -9.21 6.95 -8.36
C TYR A 3 -10.10 5.70 -8.35
N ALA A 4 -9.73 4.72 -7.54
CA ALA A 4 -10.55 3.54 -7.31
C ALA A 4 -10.76 3.32 -5.83
N ALA A 5 -12.01 3.06 -5.43
CA ALA A 5 -12.34 2.53 -4.12
C ALA A 5 -12.04 1.03 -4.12
N ILE A 6 -11.20 0.58 -3.21
CA ILE A 6 -10.75 -0.81 -3.14
C ILE A 6 -10.91 -1.34 -1.72
N ASP A 7 -11.25 -2.61 -1.61
CA ASP A 7 -11.29 -3.36 -0.36
C ASP A 7 -10.02 -3.14 0.48
N ALA A 8 -10.20 -2.57 1.67
CA ALA A 8 -9.10 -2.15 2.53
C ALA A 8 -8.27 -3.34 3.03
N ALA A 9 -8.90 -4.48 3.32
CA ALA A 9 -8.21 -5.67 3.80
C ALA A 9 -7.27 -6.26 2.73
N ARG A 10 -7.70 -6.27 1.46
CA ARG A 10 -6.86 -6.67 0.32
C ARG A 10 -5.68 -5.71 0.13
N VAL A 11 -5.91 -4.40 0.19
CA VAL A 11 -4.83 -3.42 0.06
C VAL A 11 -3.82 -3.56 1.20
N SER A 12 -4.28 -3.78 2.43
CA SER A 12 -3.39 -3.97 3.59
C SER A 12 -2.47 -5.19 3.40
N ARG A 13 -3.02 -6.32 2.94
CA ARG A 13 -2.23 -7.54 2.63
C ARG A 13 -1.24 -7.31 1.49
N ALA A 14 -1.67 -6.70 0.40
CA ALA A 14 -0.82 -6.41 -0.75
C ALA A 14 0.35 -5.48 -0.37
N SER A 15 0.07 -4.44 0.41
CA SER A 15 1.08 -3.48 0.88
C SER A 15 2.06 -4.14 1.84
N LYS A 16 1.60 -5.01 2.74
CA LYS A 16 2.47 -5.79 3.63
C LYS A 16 3.41 -6.72 2.84
N SER A 17 2.90 -7.39 1.82
CA SER A 17 3.71 -8.22 0.91
C SER A 17 4.77 -7.37 0.18
N ALA A 18 4.37 -6.20 -0.34
CA ALA A 18 5.30 -5.29 -1.00
C ALA A 18 6.41 -4.78 -0.08
N LEU A 19 6.10 -4.45 1.19
CA LEU A 19 7.09 -4.06 2.18
C LEU A 19 8.05 -5.20 2.52
N GLN A 20 7.52 -6.42 2.64
CA GLN A 20 8.36 -7.61 2.84
C GLN A 20 9.33 -7.78 1.67
N THR A 21 8.87 -7.67 0.43
CA THR A 21 9.74 -7.74 -0.75
C THR A 21 10.81 -6.65 -0.74
N LEU A 22 10.44 -5.39 -0.45
CA LEU A 22 11.40 -4.28 -0.37
C LEU A 22 12.45 -4.49 0.71
N SER A 23 12.07 -5.06 1.86
CA SER A 23 12.99 -5.34 2.97
C SER A 23 14.09 -6.35 2.63
N THR A 24 13.92 -7.16 1.58
CA THR A 24 14.93 -8.12 1.12
C THR A 24 16.01 -7.48 0.25
N VAL A 25 15.77 -6.27 -0.27
CA VAL A 25 16.69 -5.53 -1.12
C VAL A 25 17.55 -4.61 -0.26
N LYS A 26 18.88 -4.77 -0.30
CA LYS A 26 19.84 -3.89 0.40
C LYS A 26 20.10 -2.59 -0.37
N GLU A 27 19.03 -1.89 -0.75
CA GLU A 27 19.13 -0.60 -1.42
C GLU A 27 18.81 0.54 -0.46
N THR A 28 19.70 1.53 -0.36
CA THR A 28 19.55 2.66 0.56
C THR A 28 19.35 3.99 -0.16
N SER A 29 19.03 3.95 -1.46
CA SER A 29 18.79 5.15 -2.26
C SER A 29 17.57 5.93 -1.75
N GLU A 30 17.56 7.24 -1.97
CA GLU A 30 16.41 8.07 -1.60
C GLU A 30 15.13 7.60 -2.33
N ALA A 31 15.25 7.16 -3.57
CA ALA A 31 14.13 6.61 -4.33
C ALA A 31 13.55 5.35 -3.66
N HIS A 32 14.40 4.45 -3.17
CA HIS A 32 13.99 3.28 -2.40
C HIS A 32 13.27 3.69 -1.11
N GLN A 33 13.86 4.60 -0.32
CA GLN A 33 13.27 5.08 0.93
C GLN A 33 11.90 5.74 0.71
N ARG A 34 11.78 6.64 -0.27
CA ARG A 34 10.52 7.31 -0.62
C ARG A 34 9.44 6.30 -1.01
N LYS A 35 9.79 5.28 -1.80
CA LYS A 35 8.88 4.20 -2.18
C LYS A 35 8.40 3.41 -0.95
N THR A 36 9.33 3.01 -0.07
CA THR A 36 9.01 2.27 1.16
C THR A 36 8.04 3.07 2.03
N ILE A 37 8.34 4.33 2.31
CA ILE A 37 7.47 5.22 3.11
C ILE A 37 6.09 5.37 2.49
N MET A 38 5.99 5.47 1.17
CA MET A 38 4.70 5.58 0.48
C MET A 38 3.85 4.32 0.67
N ILE A 39 4.45 3.14 0.57
CA ILE A 39 3.74 1.86 0.79
C ILE A 39 3.39 1.67 2.28
N GLU A 40 4.24 2.09 3.21
CA GLU A 40 3.93 2.08 4.66
C GLU A 40 2.70 2.93 4.97
N ARG A 41 2.59 4.12 4.37
CA ARG A 41 1.42 5.00 4.54
C ARG A 41 0.14 4.34 4.00
N ILE A 42 0.20 3.72 2.82
CA ILE A 42 -0.94 3.01 2.25
C ILE A 42 -1.33 1.83 3.15
N GLN A 43 -0.35 1.06 3.63
CA GLN A 43 -0.60 -0.08 4.52
C GLN A 43 -1.28 0.34 5.81
N ALA A 44 -0.79 1.41 6.45
CA ALA A 44 -1.35 1.93 7.70
C ALA A 44 -2.80 2.38 7.53
N LEU A 45 -3.09 3.14 6.45
CA LEU A 45 -4.45 3.56 6.12
C LEU A 45 -5.37 2.38 5.84
N ALA A 46 -4.89 1.41 5.05
CA ALA A 46 -5.65 0.22 4.69
C ALA A 46 -5.94 -0.67 5.90
N ALA A 47 -4.97 -0.84 6.81
CA ALA A 47 -5.15 -1.59 8.04
C ALA A 47 -6.21 -0.93 8.94
N ALA A 48 -6.10 0.39 9.17
CA ALA A 48 -7.07 1.13 9.96
C ALA A 48 -8.49 1.04 9.35
N ALA A 49 -8.62 1.22 8.03
CA ALA A 49 -9.91 1.13 7.35
C ALA A 49 -10.50 -0.29 7.34
N ALA A 50 -9.66 -1.33 7.33
CA ALA A 50 -10.09 -2.71 7.41
C ALA A 50 -10.61 -3.10 8.81
N GLU A 51 -10.06 -2.48 9.86
CA GLU A 51 -10.47 -2.71 11.26
C GLU A 51 -11.63 -1.81 11.70
N THR A 52 -11.89 -0.73 10.96
CA THR A 52 -12.98 0.21 11.27
C THR A 52 -14.31 -0.29 10.70
N GLU A 53 -15.26 -0.58 11.59
CA GLU A 53 -16.62 -0.98 11.21
C GLU A 53 -17.28 0.08 10.31
N GLY A 54 -17.84 -0.36 9.19
CA GLY A 54 -18.51 0.52 8.23
C GLY A 54 -17.60 1.30 7.27
N CYS A 55 -16.27 1.20 7.37
CA CYS A 55 -15.35 1.80 6.41
C CYS A 55 -15.04 0.84 5.25
N GLY A 56 -14.31 -0.26 5.49
CA GLY A 56 -14.15 -1.40 4.59
C GLY A 56 -13.43 -1.15 3.25
N VAL A 57 -13.27 0.09 2.82
CA VAL A 57 -12.64 0.49 1.56
C VAL A 57 -11.70 1.67 1.76
N ILE A 58 -10.66 1.74 0.94
CA ILE A 58 -9.84 2.95 0.79
C ILE A 58 -9.79 3.38 -0.67
N THR A 59 -9.59 4.67 -0.88
CA THR A 59 -9.45 5.24 -2.22
C THR A 59 -7.97 5.42 -2.54
N LEU A 60 -7.53 4.85 -3.67
CA LEU A 60 -6.18 5.01 -4.18
C LEU A 60 -6.20 5.71 -5.54
N THR A 61 -5.19 6.54 -5.78
CA THR A 61 -4.81 6.95 -7.13
C THR A 61 -4.32 5.74 -7.94
N SER A 62 -4.34 5.86 -9.27
CA SER A 62 -3.74 4.84 -10.15
C SER A 62 -2.25 4.61 -9.87
N GLU A 63 -1.52 5.64 -9.45
CA GLU A 63 -0.09 5.54 -9.12
C GLU A 63 0.12 4.77 -7.81
N GLU A 64 -0.66 5.05 -6.76
CA GLU A 64 -0.62 4.32 -5.50
C GLU A 64 -1.02 2.85 -5.69
N PHE A 65 -2.05 2.59 -6.49
CA PHE A 65 -2.41 1.22 -6.86
C PHE A 65 -1.26 0.52 -7.59
N TRP A 66 -0.62 1.21 -8.55
CA TRP A 66 0.48 0.64 -9.33
C TRP A 66 1.68 0.25 -8.45
N LEU A 67 1.97 0.99 -7.37
CA LEU A 67 3.06 0.68 -6.45
C LEU A 67 2.93 -0.68 -5.77
N ILE A 68 1.71 -1.13 -5.51
CA ILE A 68 1.41 -2.37 -4.79
C ILE A 68 0.86 -3.49 -5.69
N SER A 69 0.50 -3.20 -6.94
CA SER A 69 -0.17 -4.13 -7.87
C SER A 69 0.60 -5.42 -8.14
N LYS A 70 1.94 -5.39 -8.10
CA LYS A 70 2.78 -6.58 -8.31
C LYS A 70 2.82 -7.53 -7.11
N ASN A 71 2.33 -7.09 -5.95
CA ASN A 71 2.34 -7.83 -4.70
C ASN A 71 0.91 -8.08 -4.19
N TRP A 72 -0.08 -7.99 -5.10
CA TRP A 72 -1.50 -8.13 -4.82
C TRP A 72 -1.91 -9.56 -4.44
#